data_AF-G5F550-F1
#
_entry.id   AF-G5F550-F1
#
_cell.length_a   1.000
_cell.length_b   1.000
_cell.length_c   1.000
_cell.angle_alpha   90.00
_cell.angle_beta   90.00
_cell.angle_gamma   90.00
#
_symmetry.space_group_name_H-M   'P 1'
#
loop_
_entity.id
_entity.type
_entity.pdbx_description
1 polymer ?
#
loop_
_entity_poly.entity_id
_entity_poly.type
_entity_poly.pdbx_seq_one_letter_code
_entity_poly.pdbx_strand_id
1 'polypeptide(L)'
;MSKPIVAVVGRPNVGKSTLVNRLAVNRDAIVHESRGVTRDRSYHTTDWNGREFVLIDTGGIESAKSKDVFAPRIREQALAACDEADAIIFVVDGTVGVTDEDEEVARVVRKSGKPVFLVVSKIDDPARELESWNYYSLGVGEPRPISAGHGHGTGDLLDEVVAVLPDEEDEEGPADDALNVAIIGRPNVGKSSLANRLTKRNRSIVSDVAGTTRDAIDSMIEWKGTRIRLVDTAGMRKKNLVHEDVEYYSLVRGLEAMDRADVCILVVDASVGVTEQDQKLVGMAVDRGCALVVALNKWDLVTTEKQRDDVAATLAQRLSFAPWAPSVNMSALTGRATDKILEAAVKAAANHACQLKTSQLNALLTQIREGGHTVTDKGRRLKVHYGVQTGQRPPVLTFWCNAPDLVDDNYERFMENRLRQAFDLTGTPVRLKFRLREEGRR
;
A
#
# COMPACT_ATOMS: atom_id res chain seq x y z
N MET A 1 0.61 2.35 8.63
CA MET A 1 0.10 3.53 7.91
C MET A 1 0.75 3.65 6.53
N SER A 2 0.15 4.41 5.61
CA SER A 2 0.75 4.80 4.33
C SER A 2 1.97 5.68 4.58
N LYS A 3 3.07 5.42 3.89
CA LYS A 3 4.30 6.24 3.97
C LYS A 3 4.00 7.70 3.62
N PRO A 4 4.68 8.68 4.24
CA PRO A 4 4.55 10.08 3.84
C PRO A 4 4.80 10.26 2.35
N ILE A 5 4.06 11.17 1.73
CA ILE A 5 4.10 11.41 0.29
C ILE A 5 4.74 12.77 0.01
N VAL A 6 5.71 12.82 -0.89
CA VAL A 6 6.36 14.04 -1.34
C VAL A 6 6.12 14.21 -2.83
N ALA A 7 5.40 15.25 -3.22
CA ALA A 7 5.15 15.54 -4.62
C ALA A 7 6.26 16.41 -5.22
N VAL A 8 6.79 16.01 -6.38
CA VAL A 8 7.70 16.83 -7.18
C VAL A 8 6.91 17.47 -8.31
N VAL A 9 6.68 18.78 -8.20
CA VAL A 9 5.85 19.57 -9.11
C VAL A 9 6.67 20.64 -9.83
N GLY A 10 6.17 21.10 -10.97
CA GLY A 10 6.83 22.12 -11.79
C GLY A 10 6.46 21.95 -13.25
N ARG A 11 6.71 22.98 -14.07
CA ARG A 11 6.41 22.93 -15.51
C ARG A 11 7.20 21.82 -16.23
N PRO A 12 6.83 21.43 -17.46
CA PRO A 12 7.60 20.46 -18.24
C PRO A 12 9.07 20.87 -18.40
N ASN A 13 9.96 19.88 -18.51
CA ASN A 13 11.39 20.05 -18.83
C ASN A 13 12.27 20.84 -17.84
N VAL A 14 11.77 21.12 -16.62
CA VAL A 14 12.57 21.68 -15.50
C VAL A 14 13.48 20.67 -14.79
N GLY A 15 13.47 19.39 -15.19
CA GLY A 15 14.33 18.37 -14.58
C GLY A 15 13.72 17.60 -13.39
N LYS A 16 12.39 17.59 -13.25
CA LYS A 16 11.67 16.81 -12.20
C LYS A 16 12.09 15.34 -12.16
N SER A 17 12.00 14.64 -13.29
CA SER A 17 12.33 13.21 -13.35
C SER A 17 13.81 12.93 -13.06
N THR A 18 14.71 13.85 -13.45
CA THR A 18 16.13 13.77 -13.10
C THR A 18 16.35 13.89 -11.59
N LEU A 19 15.64 14.83 -10.95
CA LEU A 19 15.66 14.99 -9.49
C LEU A 19 15.09 13.75 -8.80
N VAL A 20 13.88 13.33 -9.16
CA VAL A 20 13.21 12.15 -8.58
C VAL A 20 14.08 10.91 -8.69
N ASN A 21 14.64 10.63 -9.88
CA ASN A 21 15.53 9.49 -10.06
C ASN A 21 16.77 9.59 -9.18
N ARG A 22 17.38 10.77 -9.01
CA ARG A 22 18.51 10.91 -8.08
C ARG A 22 18.08 10.63 -6.64
N LEU A 23 16.97 11.22 -6.19
CA LEU A 23 16.52 11.07 -4.80
C LEU A 23 16.12 9.62 -4.49
N ALA A 24 15.51 8.91 -5.44
CA ALA A 24 15.06 7.53 -5.26
C ALA A 24 16.19 6.47 -5.29
N VAL A 25 17.38 6.80 -5.81
CA VAL A 25 18.42 5.80 -6.19
C VAL A 25 19.28 5.28 -5.02
N ASN A 26 19.04 5.68 -3.77
CA ASN A 26 19.89 5.24 -2.64
C ASN A 26 19.68 3.80 -2.15
N ARG A 27 18.85 2.96 -2.80
CA ARG A 27 18.91 1.48 -2.77
C ARG A 27 17.94 0.88 -3.78
N ASP A 28 18.38 -0.12 -4.55
CA ASP A 28 17.60 -1.05 -5.40
C ASP A 28 16.09 -0.75 -5.48
N ALA A 29 15.73 0.32 -6.19
CA ALA A 29 14.34 0.66 -6.44
C ALA A 29 13.85 -0.26 -7.57
N ILE A 30 13.17 -1.34 -7.20
CA ILE A 30 12.28 -2.02 -8.13
C ILE A 30 11.19 -1.01 -8.48
N VAL A 31 11.25 -0.49 -9.71
CA VAL A 31 10.18 0.31 -10.30
C VAL A 31 8.94 -0.58 -10.37
N HIS A 32 8.03 -0.44 -9.40
CA HIS A 32 6.71 -1.02 -9.52
C HIS A 32 5.92 -0.17 -10.53
N GLU A 33 5.97 -0.55 -11.80
CA GLU A 33 4.91 -0.17 -12.74
C GLU A 33 3.64 -0.91 -12.30
N SER A 34 2.85 -0.31 -11.42
CA SER A 34 1.50 -0.78 -11.11
C SER A 34 0.67 -0.73 -12.40
N ARG A 35 0.54 -1.88 -13.07
CA ARG A 35 -0.32 -2.02 -14.25
C ARG A 35 -1.77 -1.75 -13.86
N GLY A 36 -2.23 -0.53 -14.17
CA GLY A 36 -3.65 -0.22 -14.32
C GLY A 36 -4.24 0.75 -13.31
N VAL A 37 -3.66 1.94 -13.12
CA VAL A 37 -4.42 3.15 -12.78
C VAL A 37 -3.68 4.35 -13.37
N THR A 38 -4.34 5.09 -14.26
CA THR A 38 -3.92 6.34 -14.96
C THR A 38 -2.42 6.56 -15.23
N ARG A 39 -2.08 6.61 -16.53
CA ARG A 39 -0.75 6.83 -17.14
C ARG A 39 0.04 8.09 -16.74
N ASP A 40 -0.37 8.84 -15.70
CA ASP A 40 0.02 10.25 -15.53
C ASP A 40 0.97 10.53 -14.33
N ARG A 41 1.24 9.55 -13.45
CA ARG A 41 2.07 9.74 -12.23
C ARG A 41 2.96 8.54 -11.96
N SER A 42 4.22 8.78 -11.62
CA SER A 42 5.15 7.72 -11.19
C SER A 42 5.48 7.86 -9.70
N TYR A 43 5.49 6.73 -9.00
CA TYR A 43 5.70 6.64 -7.55
C TYR A 43 7.02 5.95 -7.29
N HIS A 44 7.86 6.55 -6.44
CA HIS A 44 9.19 6.07 -6.13
C HIS A 44 9.37 6.01 -4.63
N THR A 45 9.70 4.84 -4.08
CA THR A 45 10.03 4.73 -2.65
C THR A 45 11.43 5.28 -2.42
N THR A 46 11.59 6.13 -1.41
CA THR A 46 12.86 6.78 -1.04
C THR A 46 13.12 6.59 0.45
N ASP A 47 14.39 6.47 0.82
CA ASP A 47 14.87 6.44 2.20
C ASP A 47 15.96 7.51 2.37
N TRP A 48 15.86 8.31 3.42
CA TRP A 48 16.89 9.27 3.80
C TRP A 48 17.07 9.30 5.31
N ASN A 49 18.30 9.05 5.78
CA ASN A 49 18.63 8.93 7.21
C ASN A 49 17.70 7.97 8.00
N GLY A 50 17.22 6.90 7.35
CA GLY A 50 16.33 5.91 7.95
C GLY A 50 14.85 6.28 7.95
N ARG A 51 14.47 7.42 7.36
CA ARG A 51 13.08 7.85 7.17
C ARG A 51 12.62 7.47 5.76
N GLU A 52 11.64 6.58 5.66
CA GLU A 52 11.08 6.13 4.39
C GLU A 52 9.88 7.00 3.96
N PHE A 53 9.82 7.39 2.69
CA PHE A 53 8.71 8.15 2.11
C PHE A 53 8.55 7.84 0.62
N VAL A 54 7.45 8.31 0.00
CA VAL A 54 7.15 8.11 -1.42
C VAL A 54 7.29 9.42 -2.17
N LEU A 55 8.11 9.45 -3.22
CA LEU A 55 8.19 10.53 -4.18
C LEU A 55 7.19 10.32 -5.31
N ILE A 56 6.40 11.35 -5.62
CA ILE A 56 5.52 11.36 -6.80
C ILE A 56 6.12 12.30 -7.85
N ASP A 57 6.40 11.78 -9.05
CA ASP A 57 6.68 12.61 -10.23
C ASP A 57 5.39 12.85 -11.01
N THR A 58 5.03 14.12 -11.18
CA THR A 58 3.84 14.54 -11.95
C THR A 58 4.11 14.65 -13.46
N GLY A 59 5.30 14.28 -13.94
CA GLY A 59 5.71 14.48 -15.33
C GLY A 59 5.68 13.22 -16.19
N GLY A 60 4.75 13.12 -17.14
CA GLY A 60 4.77 11.98 -18.06
C GLY A 60 3.84 11.94 -19.27
N ILE A 61 3.47 13.06 -19.93
CA ILE A 61 3.06 13.02 -21.35
C ILE A 61 3.53 14.28 -22.08
N GLU A 62 4.68 14.18 -22.77
CA GLU A 62 4.86 14.96 -24.00
C GLU A 62 3.99 14.34 -25.09
N SER A 63 2.95 15.05 -25.52
CA SER A 63 2.66 15.36 -26.93
C SER A 63 1.19 15.73 -27.15
N ALA A 64 0.89 17.03 -27.18
CA ALA A 64 -0.13 17.57 -28.09
C ALA A 64 0.28 18.99 -28.48
N LYS A 65 0.56 19.18 -29.76
CA LYS A 65 0.97 20.43 -30.39
C LYS A 65 -0.19 21.44 -30.35
N SER A 66 -0.36 22.17 -29.25
CA SER A 66 -1.19 23.39 -29.22
C SER A 66 -0.82 24.25 -28.00
N LYS A 67 -0.30 25.46 -28.22
CA LYS A 67 0.15 26.38 -27.16
C LYS A 67 -0.96 26.78 -26.18
N ASP A 68 -2.23 26.66 -26.56
CA ASP A 68 -3.38 27.16 -25.77
C ASP A 68 -3.99 26.16 -24.76
N VAL A 69 -3.46 24.93 -24.62
CA VAL A 69 -4.07 23.87 -23.78
C VAL A 69 -3.18 23.41 -22.62
N PHE A 70 -1.97 23.96 -22.47
CA PHE A 70 -0.99 23.49 -21.48
C PHE A 70 -1.25 24.02 -20.06
N ALA A 71 -1.56 25.31 -19.92
CA ALA A 71 -1.76 25.98 -18.63
C ALA A 71 -2.81 25.30 -17.72
N PRO A 72 -4.05 25.03 -18.20
CA PRO A 72 -5.07 24.35 -17.37
C PRO A 72 -4.63 22.96 -16.91
N ARG A 73 -3.94 22.21 -17.78
CA ARG A 73 -3.49 20.83 -17.50
C ARG A 73 -2.34 20.81 -16.49
N ILE A 74 -1.37 21.70 -16.63
CA ILE A 74 -0.27 21.86 -15.66
C ILE A 74 -0.85 22.19 -14.28
N ARG A 75 -1.84 23.08 -14.25
CA ARG A 75 -2.55 23.47 -13.03
C ARG A 75 -3.30 22.29 -12.39
N GLU A 76 -4.04 21.51 -13.18
CA GLU A 76 -4.76 20.31 -12.70
C GLU A 76 -3.79 19.25 -12.14
N GLN A 77 -2.67 19.01 -12.81
CA GLN A 77 -1.63 18.09 -12.33
C GLN A 77 -1.01 18.54 -11.02
N ALA A 78 -0.66 19.84 -10.92
CA ALA A 78 -0.14 20.40 -9.68
C ALA A 78 -1.18 20.28 -8.55
N LEU A 79 -2.46 20.53 -8.82
CA LEU A 79 -3.51 20.46 -7.81
C LEU A 79 -3.71 19.04 -7.29
N ALA A 80 -3.81 18.06 -8.20
CA ALA A 80 -3.94 16.66 -7.81
C ALA A 80 -2.74 16.15 -6.99
N ALA A 81 -1.53 16.57 -7.34
CA ALA A 81 -0.33 16.21 -6.59
C ALA A 81 -0.25 16.93 -5.23
N CYS A 82 -0.68 18.18 -5.17
CA CYS A 82 -0.78 18.93 -3.93
C CYS A 82 -1.83 18.33 -2.99
N ASP A 83 -2.92 17.74 -3.48
CA ASP A 83 -3.96 17.16 -2.61
C ASP A 83 -3.47 15.90 -1.87
N GLU A 84 -2.65 15.08 -2.53
CA GLU A 84 -2.17 13.79 -2.03
C GLU A 84 -0.89 13.88 -1.19
N ALA A 85 -0.03 14.88 -1.43
CA ALA A 85 1.29 14.97 -0.78
C ALA A 85 1.24 15.48 0.67
N ASP A 86 2.20 15.11 1.52
CA ASP A 86 2.44 15.74 2.82
C ASP A 86 3.39 16.94 2.70
N ALA A 87 4.31 16.91 1.73
CA ALA A 87 5.21 18.02 1.39
C ALA A 87 5.42 18.14 -0.12
N ILE A 88 5.79 19.34 -0.59
CA ILE A 88 5.89 19.64 -2.02
C ILE A 88 7.30 20.15 -2.36
N ILE A 89 7.95 19.53 -3.35
CA ILE A 89 9.17 20.03 -3.98
C ILE A 89 8.75 20.72 -5.28
N PHE A 90 8.82 22.05 -5.30
CA PHE A 90 8.49 22.84 -6.49
C PHE A 90 9.76 23.18 -7.27
N VAL A 91 9.90 22.60 -8.46
CA VAL A 91 11.10 22.68 -9.29
C VAL A 91 10.92 23.72 -10.40
N VAL A 92 11.88 24.65 -10.49
CA VAL A 92 12.01 25.64 -11.56
C VAL A 92 13.37 25.52 -12.24
N ASP A 93 13.49 25.94 -13.50
CA ASP A 93 14.72 25.84 -14.27
C ASP A 93 15.63 27.07 -14.05
N GLY A 94 16.82 26.85 -13.49
CA GLY A 94 17.83 27.87 -13.26
C GLY A 94 18.43 28.50 -14.52
N THR A 95 18.31 27.84 -15.68
CA THR A 95 18.90 28.32 -16.94
C THR A 95 18.01 29.31 -17.70
N VAL A 96 16.70 29.29 -17.43
CA VAL A 96 15.68 30.09 -18.15
C VAL A 96 15.08 31.18 -17.26
N GLY A 97 15.14 31.02 -15.93
CA GLY A 97 14.48 31.94 -14.99
C GLY A 97 13.02 31.59 -14.74
N VAL A 98 12.31 32.49 -14.05
CA VAL A 98 10.87 32.34 -13.74
C VAL A 98 10.03 32.62 -14.98
N THR A 99 9.06 31.75 -15.25
CA THR A 99 8.12 31.87 -16.38
C THR A 99 6.66 31.97 -15.90
N ASP A 100 5.76 32.40 -16.77
CA ASP A 100 4.31 32.44 -16.48
C ASP A 100 3.76 31.08 -16.00
N GLU A 101 4.26 29.98 -16.58
CA GLU A 101 3.90 28.61 -16.17
C GLU A 101 4.34 28.30 -14.74
N ASP A 102 5.49 28.81 -14.32
CA ASP A 102 5.99 28.67 -12.95
C ASP A 102 5.11 29.49 -11.99
N GLU A 103 4.64 30.67 -12.39
CA GLU A 103 3.70 31.46 -11.59
C GLU A 103 2.34 30.76 -11.42
N GLU A 104 1.87 30.04 -12.43
CA GLU A 104 0.64 29.25 -12.35
C GLU A 104 0.77 28.10 -11.35
N VAL A 105 1.87 27.35 -11.42
CA VAL A 105 2.15 26.27 -10.46
C VAL A 105 2.32 26.83 -9.05
N ALA A 106 3.05 27.93 -8.90
CA ALA A 106 3.23 28.60 -7.62
C ALA A 106 1.89 29.05 -7.00
N ARG A 107 0.93 29.54 -7.81
CA ARG A 107 -0.43 29.87 -7.34
C ARG A 107 -1.16 28.66 -6.76
N VAL A 108 -0.96 27.47 -7.33
CA VAL A 108 -1.57 26.22 -6.82
C VAL A 108 -0.90 25.78 -5.54
N VAL A 109 0.43 25.71 -5.57
CA VAL A 109 1.25 25.22 -4.46
C VAL A 109 1.09 26.11 -3.22
N ARG A 110 1.02 27.44 -3.37
CA ARG A 110 0.73 28.37 -2.26
C ARG A 110 -0.65 28.14 -1.62
N LYS A 111 -1.65 27.73 -2.39
CA LYS A 111 -3.01 27.47 -1.87
C LYS A 111 -3.13 26.13 -1.15
N SER A 112 -2.18 25.21 -1.33
CA SER A 112 -2.21 23.89 -0.72
C SER A 112 -2.12 23.94 0.82
N GLY A 113 -1.47 24.96 1.38
CA GLY A 113 -1.20 25.07 2.81
C GLY A 113 -0.17 24.06 3.34
N LYS A 114 0.49 23.32 2.45
CA LYS A 114 1.49 22.29 2.78
C LYS A 114 2.90 22.89 2.78
N PRO A 115 3.90 22.25 3.43
CA PRO A 115 5.30 22.66 3.32
C PRO A 115 5.78 22.60 1.87
N VAL A 116 6.45 23.67 1.41
CA VAL A 116 6.93 23.82 0.03
C VAL A 116 8.41 24.13 0.01
N PHE A 117 9.15 23.38 -0.81
CA PHE A 117 10.57 23.58 -1.05
C PHE A 117 10.77 24.05 -2.49
N LEU A 118 11.13 25.32 -2.66
CA LEU A 118 11.48 25.87 -3.97
C LEU A 118 12.89 25.41 -4.36
N VAL A 119 12.97 24.66 -5.45
CA VAL A 119 14.21 24.13 -6.01
C VAL A 119 14.48 24.76 -7.36
N VAL A 120 15.62 25.42 -7.47
CA VAL A 120 16.15 25.93 -8.74
C VAL A 120 17.12 24.90 -9.30
N SER A 121 16.66 24.16 -10.30
CA SER A 121 17.41 23.06 -10.90
C SER A 121 18.42 23.53 -11.95
N LYS A 122 19.31 22.61 -12.37
CA LYS A 122 20.33 22.83 -13.43
C LYS A 122 21.38 23.90 -13.06
N ILE A 123 21.63 24.08 -11.76
CA ILE A 123 22.74 24.90 -11.27
C ILE A 123 24.00 24.03 -11.17
N ASP A 124 24.64 23.79 -12.31
CA ASP A 124 25.78 22.87 -12.42
C ASP A 124 27.09 23.45 -11.87
N ASP A 125 27.20 24.77 -11.77
CA ASP A 125 28.34 25.46 -11.17
C ASP A 125 27.98 25.98 -9.76
N PRO A 126 28.53 25.39 -8.68
CA PRO A 126 28.29 25.84 -7.31
C PRO A 126 28.78 27.26 -7.03
N ALA A 127 29.73 27.77 -7.81
CA ALA A 127 30.28 29.11 -7.66
C ALA A 127 29.39 30.19 -8.30
N ARG A 128 28.37 29.79 -9.06
CA ARG A 128 27.44 30.71 -9.69
C ARG A 128 26.47 31.25 -8.65
N GLU A 129 26.59 32.53 -8.32
CA GLU A 129 25.59 33.23 -7.51
C GLU A 129 24.24 33.17 -8.23
N LEU A 130 23.24 32.68 -7.51
CA LEU A 130 21.88 32.60 -8.00
C LEU A 130 21.26 34.00 -7.95
N GLU A 131 20.73 34.49 -9.07
CA GLU A 131 19.96 35.75 -9.11
C GLU A 131 18.62 35.56 -8.36
N SER A 132 18.73 35.52 -7.04
CA SER A 132 17.69 34.98 -6.15
C SER A 132 16.42 35.84 -6.15
N TRP A 133 16.55 37.14 -6.44
CA TRP A 133 15.46 38.13 -6.46
C TRP A 133 14.29 37.71 -7.36
N ASN A 134 14.57 37.14 -8.53
CA ASN A 134 13.51 36.75 -9.47
C ASN A 134 12.71 35.55 -8.95
N TYR A 135 13.33 34.62 -8.24
CA TYR A 135 12.66 33.43 -7.70
C TYR A 135 11.85 33.72 -6.45
N TYR A 136 12.26 34.71 -5.64
CA TYR A 136 11.47 35.18 -4.50
C TYR A 136 10.09 35.72 -4.90
N SER A 137 9.93 36.23 -6.14
CA SER A 137 8.65 36.70 -6.66
C SER A 137 7.57 35.61 -6.68
N LEU A 138 7.95 34.33 -6.72
CA LEU A 138 7.04 33.19 -6.65
C LEU A 138 6.37 33.03 -5.28
N GLY A 139 6.88 33.68 -4.22
CA GLY A 139 6.22 33.71 -2.91
C GLY A 139 6.05 32.34 -2.24
N VAL A 140 6.96 31.41 -2.52
CA VAL A 140 6.94 30.01 -2.04
C VAL A 140 8.11 29.69 -1.11
N GLY A 141 8.83 30.70 -0.64
CA GLY A 141 9.98 30.58 0.26
C GLY A 141 11.33 30.79 -0.42
N GLU A 142 12.39 30.37 0.27
CA GLU A 142 13.78 30.52 -0.17
C GLU A 142 14.14 29.59 -1.35
N PRO A 143 14.73 30.11 -2.45
CA PRO A 143 15.14 29.30 -3.59
C PRO A 143 16.41 28.50 -3.30
N ARG A 144 16.37 27.18 -3.50
CA ARG A 144 17.51 26.27 -3.29
C ARG A 144 18.20 25.91 -4.61
N PRO A 145 19.48 26.27 -4.82
CA PRO A 145 20.25 25.83 -5.99
C PRO A 145 20.54 24.33 -5.93
N ILE A 146 20.14 23.59 -6.96
CA ILE A 146 20.41 22.16 -7.06
C ILE A 146 20.89 21.78 -8.46
N SER A 147 21.86 20.87 -8.51
CA SER A 147 22.16 20.09 -9.72
C SER A 147 21.84 18.63 -9.47
N ALA A 148 20.70 18.17 -9.97
CA ALA A 148 20.34 16.76 -9.91
C ALA A 148 21.31 15.88 -10.72
N GLY A 149 21.90 16.40 -11.80
CA GLY A 149 22.90 15.69 -12.60
C GLY A 149 24.19 15.41 -11.82
N HIS A 150 24.67 16.42 -11.08
CA HIS A 150 25.93 16.34 -10.34
C HIS A 150 25.76 15.99 -8.84
N GLY A 151 24.52 15.97 -8.34
CA GLY A 151 24.18 15.65 -6.96
C GLY A 151 24.38 16.80 -5.95
N HIS A 152 24.63 18.02 -6.44
CA HIS A 152 24.83 19.18 -5.59
C HIS A 152 23.51 19.66 -4.97
N GLY A 153 23.49 19.91 -3.67
CA GLY A 153 22.34 20.45 -2.92
C GLY A 153 21.18 19.48 -2.70
N THR A 154 21.27 18.24 -3.19
CA THR A 154 20.18 17.26 -3.01
C THR A 154 20.13 16.68 -1.59
N GLY A 155 21.26 16.61 -0.89
CA GLY A 155 21.32 16.14 0.50
C GLY A 155 20.66 17.12 1.46
N ASP A 156 21.05 18.40 1.39
CA ASP A 156 20.46 19.46 2.21
C ASP A 156 18.94 19.58 1.98
N LEU A 157 18.50 19.46 0.72
CA LEU A 157 17.08 19.39 0.38
C LEU A 157 16.38 18.23 1.11
N LEU A 158 16.98 17.04 1.13
CA LEU A 158 16.39 15.86 1.76
C LEU A 158 16.34 16.00 3.28
N ASP A 159 17.36 16.57 3.91
CA ASP A 159 17.37 16.87 5.34
C ASP A 159 16.20 17.78 5.72
N GLU A 160 15.99 18.85 4.96
CA GLU A 160 14.88 19.77 5.17
C GLU A 160 13.50 19.14 4.90
N VAL A 161 13.38 18.35 3.82
CA VAL A 161 12.13 17.66 3.48
C VAL A 161 11.75 16.70 4.60
N VAL A 162 12.67 15.84 5.04
CA VAL A 162 12.40 14.85 6.09
C VAL A 162 12.03 15.52 7.42
N ALA A 163 12.61 16.68 7.73
CA ALA A 163 12.33 17.41 8.96
C ALA A 163 10.89 17.95 9.08
N VAL A 164 10.18 18.15 7.95
CA VAL A 164 8.79 18.65 7.94
C VAL A 164 7.76 17.57 7.66
N LEU A 165 8.21 16.38 7.26
CA LEU A 165 7.28 15.27 7.07
C LEU A 165 6.55 15.00 8.39
N PRO A 166 5.27 14.57 8.34
CA PRO A 166 4.61 14.08 9.53
C PRO A 166 5.48 12.96 10.10
N ASP A 167 5.83 13.07 11.39
CA ASP A 167 6.55 12.02 12.08
C ASP A 167 5.85 10.70 11.78
N GLU A 168 6.64 9.65 11.55
CA GLU A 168 6.08 8.33 11.77
C GLU A 168 5.59 8.39 13.21
N GLU A 169 4.28 8.46 13.40
CA GLU A 169 3.74 8.21 14.72
C GLU A 169 4.26 6.81 15.05
N ASP A 170 5.32 6.74 15.86
CA ASP A 170 5.46 5.68 16.83
C ASP A 170 4.08 5.66 17.49
N GLU A 171 3.25 4.67 17.17
CA GLU A 171 2.06 4.36 17.94
C GLU A 171 2.54 3.86 19.32
N GLU A 172 3.16 4.74 20.11
CA GLU A 172 3.28 4.70 21.56
C GLU A 172 2.30 5.72 22.18
N GLY A 173 1.27 6.17 21.44
CA GLY A 173 -0.04 6.36 22.08
C GLY A 173 -0.54 4.99 22.54
N PRO A 174 -1.34 4.87 23.63
CA PRO A 174 -1.86 3.57 24.02
C PRO A 174 -2.60 3.02 22.80
N ALA A 175 -2.06 1.95 22.21
CA ALA A 175 -2.63 1.31 21.04
C ALA A 175 -4.12 1.19 21.31
N ASP A 176 -4.95 1.80 20.47
CA ASP A 176 -6.33 1.38 20.44
C ASP A 176 -6.26 -0.08 20.01
N ASP A 177 -6.32 -1.00 20.98
CA ASP A 177 -6.17 -2.45 20.85
C ASP A 177 -7.35 -3.08 20.08
N ALA A 178 -8.00 -2.25 19.24
CA ALA A 178 -9.05 -2.61 18.35
C ALA A 178 -8.45 -3.15 17.05
N LEU A 179 -8.82 -4.39 16.73
CA LEU A 179 -8.49 -4.98 15.44
C LEU A 179 -9.21 -4.23 14.32
N ASN A 180 -8.47 -3.67 13.37
CA ASN A 180 -9.05 -2.97 12.23
C ASN A 180 -9.47 -3.97 11.14
N VAL A 181 -10.77 -4.02 10.85
CA VAL A 181 -11.38 -4.96 9.91
C VAL A 181 -12.11 -4.22 8.80
N ALA A 182 -11.68 -4.43 7.55
CA ALA A 182 -12.38 -3.94 6.37
C ALA A 182 -13.29 -5.02 5.78
N ILE A 183 -14.52 -4.64 5.40
CA ILE A 183 -15.46 -5.52 4.69
C ILE A 183 -15.46 -5.13 3.21
N ILE A 184 -14.81 -5.93 2.38
CA ILE A 184 -14.62 -5.67 0.95
C ILE A 184 -15.46 -6.64 0.10
N GLY A 185 -15.62 -6.33 -1.19
CA GLY A 185 -16.38 -7.15 -2.14
C GLY A 185 -17.21 -6.33 -3.11
N ARG A 186 -17.77 -6.97 -4.13
CA ARG A 186 -18.56 -6.32 -5.18
C ARG A 186 -19.88 -5.72 -4.69
N PRO A 187 -20.54 -4.84 -5.46
CA PRO A 187 -21.90 -4.40 -5.15
C PRO A 187 -22.85 -5.60 -4.91
N ASN A 188 -23.85 -5.43 -4.03
CA ASN A 188 -24.95 -6.38 -3.80
C ASN A 188 -24.61 -7.80 -3.29
N VAL A 189 -23.35 -8.08 -2.96
CA VAL A 189 -22.91 -9.34 -2.32
C VAL A 189 -23.32 -9.46 -0.85
N GLY A 190 -23.78 -8.36 -0.22
CA GLY A 190 -24.29 -8.35 1.16
C GLY A 190 -23.34 -7.76 2.22
N LYS A 191 -22.36 -6.94 1.82
CA LYS A 191 -21.44 -6.23 2.74
C LYS A 191 -22.16 -5.44 3.84
N SER A 192 -23.09 -4.55 3.45
CA SER A 192 -23.86 -3.73 4.41
C SER A 192 -24.72 -4.59 5.33
N SER A 193 -25.29 -5.69 4.82
CA SER A 193 -26.06 -6.64 5.63
C SER A 193 -25.19 -7.34 6.67
N LEU A 194 -23.96 -7.72 6.31
CA LEU A 194 -22.99 -8.29 7.24
C LEU A 194 -22.58 -7.26 8.29
N ALA A 195 -22.14 -6.06 7.88
CA ALA A 195 -21.73 -4.98 8.77
C ALA A 195 -22.83 -4.62 9.78
N ASN A 196 -24.07 -4.46 9.32
CA ASN A 196 -25.23 -4.18 10.18
C ASN A 196 -25.52 -5.33 11.15
N ARG A 197 -25.29 -6.57 10.74
CA ARG A 197 -25.50 -7.72 11.63
C ARG A 197 -24.43 -7.79 12.71
N LEU A 198 -23.17 -7.61 12.35
CA LEU A 198 -22.05 -7.62 13.30
C LEU A 198 -22.21 -6.49 14.34
N THR A 199 -22.56 -5.29 13.89
CA THR A 199 -22.77 -4.12 14.77
C THR A 199 -24.00 -4.25 15.68
N LYS A 200 -25.13 -4.77 15.19
CA LYS A 200 -26.34 -4.94 16.01
C LYS A 200 -26.19 -6.04 17.07
N ARG A 201 -25.43 -7.10 16.77
CA ARG A 201 -25.28 -8.26 17.66
C ARG A 201 -24.23 -8.03 18.76
N ASN A 202 -23.20 -7.25 18.46
CA ASN A 202 -22.05 -7.00 19.32
C ASN A 202 -22.04 -5.55 19.84
N ARG A 203 -23.23 -5.01 20.10
CA ARG A 203 -23.42 -3.64 20.55
C ARG A 203 -23.10 -3.54 22.05
N SER A 204 -21.82 -3.50 22.41
CA SER A 204 -21.42 -2.95 23.71
C SER A 204 -21.34 -1.43 23.59
N ILE A 205 -21.76 -0.73 24.63
CA ILE A 205 -21.82 0.74 24.67
C ILE A 205 -20.37 1.23 24.67
N VAL A 206 -19.88 1.71 23.53
CA VAL A 206 -18.62 2.47 23.47
C VAL A 206 -19.00 3.94 23.56
N SER A 207 -18.50 4.61 24.60
CA SER A 207 -18.76 6.02 24.87
C SER A 207 -18.29 6.89 23.72
N ASP A 208 -19.04 7.96 23.46
CA ASP A 208 -18.60 9.13 22.72
C ASP A 208 -17.37 9.74 23.43
N VAL A 209 -16.18 9.19 23.21
CA VAL A 209 -14.93 9.88 23.60
C VAL A 209 -14.79 11.02 22.62
N ALA A 210 -15.25 12.20 23.05
CA ALA A 210 -15.07 13.46 22.36
C ALA A 210 -13.57 13.67 22.09
N GLY A 211 -13.17 13.58 20.82
CA GLY A 211 -11.77 13.75 20.40
C GLY A 211 -11.45 13.32 18.96
N THR A 212 -12.27 12.50 18.30
CA THR A 212 -11.98 12.00 16.95
C THR A 212 -12.79 12.72 15.87
N THR A 213 -12.58 14.04 15.70
CA THR A 213 -13.30 14.84 14.67
C THR A 213 -12.84 14.58 13.23
N ARG A 214 -12.06 13.51 12.96
CA ARG A 214 -11.75 13.02 11.61
C ARG A 214 -12.28 11.60 11.31
N ASP A 215 -12.68 10.82 12.33
CA ASP A 215 -13.01 9.38 12.22
C ASP A 215 -14.48 9.03 12.52
N ALA A 216 -15.41 9.94 12.24
CA ALA A 216 -16.85 9.78 12.51
C ALA A 216 -17.57 8.67 11.68
N ILE A 217 -16.83 7.77 11.03
CA ILE A 217 -17.30 6.86 9.97
C ILE A 217 -17.16 5.37 10.33
N ASP A 218 -16.30 5.03 11.29
CA ASP A 218 -16.01 3.64 11.66
C ASP A 218 -16.95 3.13 12.76
N SER A 219 -17.28 1.85 12.74
CA SER A 219 -18.13 1.24 13.78
C SER A 219 -17.28 0.37 14.70
N MET A 220 -17.24 0.70 16.00
CA MET A 220 -16.61 -0.15 17.01
C MET A 220 -17.58 -1.25 17.47
N ILE A 221 -17.09 -2.48 17.56
CA ILE A 221 -17.82 -3.62 18.15
C ILE A 221 -16.92 -4.35 19.14
N GLU A 222 -17.52 -5.03 20.11
CA GLU A 222 -16.81 -5.88 21.04
C GLU A 222 -17.24 -7.33 20.86
N TRP A 223 -16.29 -8.21 20.56
CA TRP A 223 -16.55 -9.61 20.29
C TRP A 223 -15.64 -10.49 21.15
N LYS A 224 -16.24 -11.23 22.10
CA LYS A 224 -15.53 -12.13 23.04
C LYS A 224 -14.35 -11.45 23.76
N GLY A 225 -14.48 -10.18 24.11
CA GLY A 225 -13.45 -9.38 24.77
C GLY A 225 -12.43 -8.75 23.83
N THR A 226 -12.50 -9.01 22.53
CA THR A 226 -11.68 -8.33 21.51
C THR A 226 -12.45 -7.13 20.96
N ARG A 227 -11.81 -5.95 21.00
CA ARG A 227 -12.31 -4.75 20.32
C ARG A 227 -12.04 -4.88 18.83
N ILE A 228 -13.03 -4.56 18.01
CA ILE A 228 -12.92 -4.64 16.55
C ILE A 228 -13.47 -3.33 15.98
N ARG A 229 -12.64 -2.60 15.24
CA ARG A 229 -13.04 -1.44 14.47
C ARG A 229 -13.40 -1.90 13.05
N LEU A 230 -14.66 -1.78 12.68
CA LEU A 230 -15.08 -1.93 11.29
C LEU A 230 -14.78 -0.64 10.53
N VAL A 231 -13.84 -0.72 9.59
CA VAL A 231 -13.36 0.43 8.81
C VAL A 231 -14.32 0.74 7.65
N ASP A 232 -14.57 2.04 7.41
CA ASP A 232 -15.40 2.60 6.33
C ASP A 232 -16.88 2.13 6.34
N THR A 233 -17.52 2.16 7.51
CA THR A 233 -18.95 1.76 7.61
C THR A 233 -19.94 2.80 7.06
N ALA A 234 -19.55 4.06 6.89
CA ALA A 234 -20.45 5.12 6.39
C ALA A 234 -20.80 4.96 4.90
N GLY A 235 -19.88 4.47 4.06
CA GLY A 235 -20.16 4.14 2.66
C GLY A 235 -21.18 3.00 2.53
N MET A 236 -21.21 2.08 3.50
CA MET A 236 -22.16 0.97 3.57
C MET A 236 -23.57 1.38 4.04
N ARG A 237 -23.69 2.45 4.84
CA ARG A 237 -24.97 2.96 5.38
C ARG A 237 -25.70 3.93 4.43
N LYS A 238 -24.96 4.72 3.63
CA LYS A 238 -25.53 5.71 2.69
C LYS A 238 -26.16 5.13 1.41
N LYS A 239 -25.95 3.84 1.09
CA LYS A 239 -26.46 3.21 -0.16
C LYS A 239 -27.98 3.07 -0.26
N ASN A 240 -28.76 3.45 0.74
CA ASN A 240 -30.23 3.42 0.66
C ASN A 240 -30.84 4.67 -0.02
N LEU A 241 -30.08 5.70 -0.43
CA LEU A 241 -30.69 6.96 -0.86
C LEU A 241 -30.24 7.60 -2.19
N VAL A 242 -29.26 7.08 -2.94
CA VAL A 242 -28.80 7.79 -4.16
C VAL A 242 -28.53 6.81 -5.31
N HIS A 243 -29.22 7.03 -6.42
CA HIS A 243 -28.99 6.41 -7.72
C HIS A 243 -27.94 7.23 -8.50
N GLU A 244 -27.02 6.50 -9.13
CA GLU A 244 -26.05 6.91 -10.18
C GLU A 244 -24.69 7.54 -9.78
N ASP A 245 -23.65 7.09 -10.51
CA ASP A 245 -22.19 7.35 -10.45
C ASP A 245 -21.37 6.88 -9.21
N VAL A 246 -21.73 5.72 -8.65
CA VAL A 246 -21.27 5.25 -7.33
C VAL A 246 -20.12 4.22 -7.35
N GLU A 247 -19.72 3.66 -8.51
CA GLU A 247 -18.74 2.56 -8.55
C GLU A 247 -17.30 3.01 -8.31
N TYR A 248 -16.84 4.11 -8.94
CA TYR A 248 -15.48 4.63 -8.78
C TYR A 248 -15.20 5.03 -7.32
N TYR A 249 -16.11 5.79 -6.71
CA TYR A 249 -15.99 6.16 -5.29
C TYR A 249 -16.11 4.96 -4.35
N SER A 250 -16.86 3.90 -4.72
CA SER A 250 -16.89 2.66 -3.93
C SER A 250 -15.54 1.91 -3.99
N LEU A 251 -14.80 2.04 -5.10
CA LEU A 251 -13.48 1.43 -5.27
C LEU A 251 -12.42 2.22 -4.47
N VAL A 252 -12.35 3.54 -4.64
CA VAL A 252 -11.39 4.40 -3.93
C VAL A 252 -11.51 4.22 -2.41
N ARG A 253 -12.73 4.26 -1.88
CA ARG A 253 -12.98 4.03 -0.45
C ARG A 253 -12.67 2.61 0.00
N GLY A 254 -12.89 1.63 -0.89
CA GLY A 254 -12.48 0.25 -0.65
C GLY A 254 -10.96 0.11 -0.51
N LEU A 255 -10.18 0.90 -1.27
CA LEU A 255 -8.72 0.95 -1.16
C LEU A 255 -8.28 1.62 0.15
N GLU A 256 -8.85 2.78 0.49
CA GLU A 256 -8.59 3.46 1.77
C GLU A 256 -8.91 2.57 2.97
N ALA A 257 -10.00 1.79 2.89
CA ALA A 257 -10.36 0.83 3.92
C ALA A 257 -9.34 -0.31 4.03
N MET A 258 -8.78 -0.78 2.91
CA MET A 258 -7.72 -1.79 2.92
C MET A 258 -6.43 -1.24 3.54
N ASP A 259 -6.07 0.02 3.25
CA ASP A 259 -4.84 0.65 3.75
C ASP A 259 -4.82 0.81 5.29
N ARG A 260 -6.01 0.90 5.91
CA ARG A 260 -6.20 0.99 7.37
C ARG A 260 -6.51 -0.35 8.04
N ALA A 261 -6.69 -1.43 7.29
CA ALA A 261 -7.14 -2.71 7.82
C ALA A 261 -6.00 -3.68 8.12
N ASP A 262 -6.04 -4.29 9.31
CA ASP A 262 -5.23 -5.47 9.62
C ASP A 262 -5.77 -6.70 8.87
N VAL A 263 -7.10 -6.82 8.78
CA VAL A 263 -7.79 -7.94 8.15
C VAL A 263 -8.87 -7.46 7.19
N CYS A 264 -8.83 -7.97 5.97
CA CYS A 264 -9.90 -7.83 4.98
C CYS A 264 -10.83 -9.05 5.04
N ILE A 265 -12.13 -8.81 5.16
CA ILE A 265 -13.18 -9.81 4.95
C ILE A 265 -13.75 -9.61 3.55
N LEU A 266 -13.41 -10.51 2.62
CA LEU A 266 -13.99 -10.54 1.29
C LEU A 266 -15.37 -11.18 1.32
N VAL A 267 -16.42 -10.40 1.08
CA VAL A 267 -17.78 -10.92 0.94
C VAL A 267 -18.05 -11.31 -0.51
N VAL A 268 -18.28 -12.59 -0.73
CA VAL A 268 -18.62 -13.17 -2.03
C VAL A 268 -20.06 -13.68 -1.98
N ASP A 269 -20.82 -13.47 -3.05
CA ASP A 269 -22.14 -14.07 -3.21
C ASP A 269 -21.99 -15.54 -3.61
N ALA A 270 -22.28 -16.46 -2.70
CA ALA A 270 -22.16 -17.90 -2.93
C ALA A 270 -23.13 -18.43 -3.99
N SER A 271 -24.20 -17.72 -4.35
CA SER A 271 -25.09 -18.14 -5.44
C SER A 271 -24.45 -17.93 -6.83
N VAL A 272 -23.44 -17.06 -6.92
CA VAL A 272 -22.70 -16.73 -8.15
C VAL A 272 -21.30 -17.35 -8.13
N GLY A 273 -20.69 -17.49 -6.96
CA GLY A 273 -19.29 -17.89 -6.80
C GLY A 273 -18.33 -16.71 -6.96
N VAL A 274 -17.03 -17.02 -7.01
CA VAL A 274 -15.98 -16.01 -7.15
C VAL A 274 -15.96 -15.49 -8.59
N THR A 275 -15.90 -14.17 -8.76
CA THR A 275 -15.81 -13.51 -10.08
C THR A 275 -14.46 -12.83 -10.29
N GLU A 276 -14.20 -12.31 -11.50
CA GLU A 276 -12.98 -11.55 -11.80
C GLU A 276 -12.82 -10.27 -10.96
N GLN A 277 -13.94 -9.59 -10.69
CA GLN A 277 -13.92 -8.39 -9.84
C GLN A 277 -13.55 -8.75 -8.39
N ASP A 278 -14.04 -9.89 -7.87
CA ASP A 278 -13.64 -10.38 -6.55
C ASP A 278 -12.13 -10.73 -6.53
N GLN A 279 -11.65 -11.38 -7.59
CA GLN A 279 -10.24 -11.73 -7.76
C GLN A 279 -9.33 -10.50 -7.76
N LYS A 280 -9.72 -9.42 -8.44
CA LYS A 280 -8.97 -8.15 -8.45
C LYS A 280 -8.91 -7.51 -7.06
N LEU A 281 -10.01 -7.50 -6.32
CA LEU A 281 -10.05 -6.98 -4.95
C LEU A 281 -9.13 -7.77 -4.01
N VAL A 282 -9.09 -9.10 -4.16
CA VAL A 282 -8.16 -9.95 -3.41
C VAL A 282 -6.71 -9.63 -3.76
N GLY A 283 -6.38 -9.48 -5.05
CA GLY A 283 -5.06 -9.05 -5.47
C GLY A 283 -4.63 -7.74 -4.79
N MET A 284 -5.49 -6.73 -4.81
CA MET A 284 -5.22 -5.43 -4.17
C MET A 284 -4.99 -5.53 -2.66
N ALA A 285 -5.73 -6.39 -1.96
CA ALA A 285 -5.55 -6.63 -0.53
C ALA A 285 -4.25 -7.38 -0.23
N VAL A 286 -3.90 -8.39 -1.04
CA VAL A 286 -2.67 -9.17 -0.91
C VAL A 286 -1.43 -8.31 -1.20
N ASP A 287 -1.48 -7.44 -2.22
CA ASP A 287 -0.40 -6.53 -2.57
C ASP A 287 -0.08 -5.56 -1.42
N ARG A 288 -1.14 -5.03 -0.78
CA ARG A 288 -1.04 -4.23 0.45
C ARG A 288 -0.54 -5.01 1.65
N GLY A 289 -0.59 -6.34 1.57
CA GLY A 289 -0.15 -7.24 2.61
C GLY A 289 -1.23 -7.56 3.63
N CYS A 290 -2.49 -7.16 3.45
CA CYS A 290 -3.55 -7.41 4.42
C CYS A 290 -3.76 -8.91 4.66
N ALA A 291 -4.08 -9.29 5.90
CA ALA A 291 -4.69 -10.59 6.15
C ALA A 291 -6.06 -10.68 5.47
N LEU A 292 -6.48 -11.90 5.12
CA LEU A 292 -7.68 -12.11 4.30
C LEU A 292 -8.51 -13.28 4.82
N VAL A 293 -9.82 -13.06 4.91
CA VAL A 293 -10.83 -14.08 5.18
C VAL A 293 -11.93 -13.97 4.13
N VAL A 294 -12.39 -15.10 3.58
CA VAL A 294 -13.45 -15.13 2.57
C VAL A 294 -14.78 -15.49 3.22
N ALA A 295 -15.76 -14.58 3.14
CA ALA A 295 -17.13 -14.80 3.55
C ALA A 295 -17.99 -15.19 2.34
N LEU A 296 -18.28 -16.49 2.20
CA LEU A 296 -19.21 -17.02 1.21
C LEU A 296 -20.64 -16.76 1.72
N ASN A 297 -21.18 -15.59 1.39
CA ASN A 297 -22.47 -15.09 1.85
C ASN A 297 -23.64 -15.60 0.99
N LYS A 298 -24.86 -15.48 1.50
CA LYS A 298 -26.10 -16.03 0.89
C LYS A 298 -26.06 -17.56 0.76
N TRP A 299 -25.36 -18.23 1.66
CA TRP A 299 -25.27 -19.70 1.67
C TRP A 299 -26.63 -20.39 1.87
N ASP A 300 -27.63 -19.67 2.36
CA ASP A 300 -29.03 -20.13 2.41
C ASP A 300 -29.65 -20.39 1.02
N LEU A 301 -29.09 -19.79 -0.05
CA LEU A 301 -29.52 -20.03 -1.44
C LEU A 301 -28.82 -21.24 -2.09
N VAL A 302 -27.78 -21.79 -1.45
CA VAL A 302 -26.99 -22.92 -1.96
C VAL A 302 -27.57 -24.22 -1.41
N THR A 303 -28.52 -24.81 -2.14
CA THR A 303 -29.34 -25.93 -1.64
C THR A 303 -28.87 -27.29 -2.16
N THR A 304 -28.28 -27.35 -3.36
CA THR A 304 -27.85 -28.60 -4.00
C THR A 304 -26.36 -28.88 -3.82
N GLU A 305 -25.95 -30.15 -3.92
CA GLU A 305 -24.53 -30.55 -3.87
C GLU A 305 -23.74 -29.96 -5.04
N LYS A 306 -24.28 -30.02 -6.25
CA LYS A 306 -23.68 -29.43 -7.44
C LYS A 306 -23.33 -27.94 -7.26
N GLN A 307 -24.23 -27.13 -6.69
CA GLN A 307 -23.94 -25.72 -6.43
C GLN A 307 -22.79 -25.54 -5.42
N ARG A 308 -22.65 -26.42 -4.43
CA ARG A 308 -21.55 -26.36 -3.46
C ARG A 308 -20.21 -26.66 -4.16
N ASP A 309 -20.20 -27.66 -5.03
CA ASP A 309 -19.03 -28.03 -5.81
C ASP A 309 -18.63 -26.91 -6.78
N ASP A 310 -19.60 -26.29 -7.46
CA ASP A 310 -19.38 -25.16 -8.35
C ASP A 310 -18.74 -23.98 -7.60
N VAL A 311 -19.23 -23.64 -6.40
CA VAL A 311 -18.64 -22.56 -5.59
C VAL A 311 -17.22 -22.91 -5.15
N ALA A 312 -16.98 -24.14 -4.67
CA ALA A 312 -15.66 -24.60 -4.26
C ALA A 312 -14.66 -24.56 -5.43
N ALA A 313 -15.10 -24.96 -6.63
CA ALA A 313 -14.29 -24.90 -7.85
C ALA A 313 -13.94 -23.46 -8.22
N THR A 314 -14.89 -22.52 -8.18
CA THR A 314 -14.60 -21.10 -8.48
C THR A 314 -13.61 -20.50 -7.47
N LEU A 315 -13.73 -20.86 -6.19
CA LEU A 315 -12.81 -20.42 -5.14
C LEU A 315 -11.39 -20.94 -5.40
N ALA A 316 -11.23 -22.24 -5.63
CA ALA A 316 -9.94 -22.87 -5.89
C ALA A 316 -9.28 -22.34 -7.17
N GLN A 317 -10.06 -22.12 -8.23
CA GLN A 317 -9.53 -21.65 -9.50
C GLN A 317 -9.11 -20.17 -9.42
N ARG A 318 -10.00 -19.29 -8.94
CA ARG A 318 -9.80 -17.85 -9.00
C ARG A 318 -8.96 -17.29 -7.86
N LEU A 319 -8.99 -17.91 -6.68
CA LEU A 319 -8.15 -17.51 -5.53
C LEU A 319 -6.95 -18.44 -5.33
N SER A 320 -6.49 -19.10 -6.40
CA SER A 320 -5.33 -20.01 -6.40
C SER A 320 -4.03 -19.37 -5.91
N PHE A 321 -3.90 -18.03 -5.99
CA PHE A 321 -2.77 -17.26 -5.47
C PHE A 321 -2.91 -16.86 -3.99
N ALA A 322 -4.09 -17.06 -3.39
CA ALA A 322 -4.35 -16.84 -1.97
C ALA A 322 -4.97 -18.08 -1.29
N PRO A 323 -4.38 -19.28 -1.45
CA PRO A 323 -4.95 -20.54 -0.92
C PRO A 323 -4.94 -20.58 0.62
N TRP A 324 -4.16 -19.70 1.24
CA TRP A 324 -4.04 -19.55 2.68
C TRP A 324 -5.20 -18.77 3.31
N ALA A 325 -6.04 -18.10 2.52
CA ALA A 325 -7.18 -17.34 3.03
C ALA A 325 -8.33 -18.30 3.38
N PRO A 326 -8.75 -18.42 4.65
CA PRO A 326 -9.83 -19.32 5.04
C PRO A 326 -11.17 -18.81 4.49
N SER A 327 -12.02 -19.74 4.06
CA SER A 327 -13.39 -19.44 3.65
C SER A 327 -14.41 -19.92 4.69
N VAL A 328 -15.46 -19.12 4.89
CA VAL A 328 -16.55 -19.44 5.81
C VAL A 328 -17.88 -19.25 5.10
N ASN A 329 -18.67 -20.33 5.11
CA ASN A 329 -20.02 -20.36 4.55
C ASN A 329 -21.00 -19.71 5.53
N MET A 330 -21.57 -18.58 5.14
CA MET A 330 -22.38 -17.75 6.04
C MET A 330 -23.61 -17.16 5.35
N SER A 331 -24.52 -16.62 6.14
CA SER A 331 -25.68 -15.88 5.64
C SER A 331 -25.92 -14.65 6.50
N ALA A 332 -25.74 -13.47 5.92
CA ALA A 332 -25.97 -12.20 6.60
C ALA A 332 -27.47 -11.96 6.84
N LEU A 333 -28.34 -12.64 6.10
CA LEU A 333 -29.80 -12.55 6.24
C LEU A 333 -30.31 -13.41 7.41
N THR A 334 -29.82 -14.64 7.55
CA THR A 334 -30.24 -15.53 8.64
C THR A 334 -29.36 -15.38 9.88
N GLY A 335 -28.11 -14.95 9.72
CA GLY A 335 -27.10 -14.81 10.77
C GLY A 335 -26.22 -16.03 10.96
N ARG A 336 -26.47 -17.09 10.18
CA ARG A 336 -25.68 -18.31 10.18
C ARG A 336 -24.19 -17.98 10.01
N ALA A 337 -23.38 -18.53 10.91
CA ALA A 337 -21.90 -18.49 10.89
C ALA A 337 -21.26 -17.09 10.88
N THR A 338 -21.99 -16.03 11.23
CA THR A 338 -21.41 -14.68 11.39
C THR A 338 -20.37 -14.60 12.51
N ASP A 339 -20.51 -15.39 13.57
CA ASP A 339 -19.53 -15.51 14.65
C ASP A 339 -18.21 -16.13 14.17
N LYS A 340 -18.31 -17.15 13.30
CA LYS A 340 -17.15 -17.86 12.73
C LYS A 340 -16.31 -16.98 11.81
N ILE A 341 -16.93 -15.97 11.19
CA ILE A 341 -16.21 -14.97 10.39
C ILE A 341 -15.31 -14.11 11.28
N LEU A 342 -15.83 -13.64 12.42
CA LEU A 342 -15.02 -12.87 13.37
C LEU A 342 -13.92 -13.73 13.99
N GLU A 343 -14.23 -14.99 14.33
CA GLU A 343 -13.23 -15.96 14.80
C GLU A 343 -12.09 -16.16 13.79
N ALA A 344 -12.44 -16.37 12.52
CA ALA A 344 -11.45 -16.48 11.45
C ALA A 344 -10.65 -15.20 11.25
N ALA A 345 -11.28 -14.03 11.37
CA ALA A 345 -10.61 -12.73 11.25
C ALA A 345 -9.62 -12.49 12.39
N VAL A 346 -10.02 -12.75 13.65
CA VAL A 346 -9.13 -12.64 14.81
C VAL A 346 -7.97 -13.62 14.72
N LYS A 347 -8.22 -14.86 14.28
CA LYS A 347 -7.15 -15.83 14.04
C LYS A 347 -6.19 -15.37 12.94
N ALA A 348 -6.73 -14.86 11.82
CA ALA A 348 -5.93 -14.35 10.72
C ALA A 348 -5.07 -13.17 11.18
N ALA A 349 -5.60 -12.25 11.98
CA ALA A 349 -4.86 -11.13 12.57
C ALA A 349 -3.72 -11.59 13.48
N ALA A 350 -3.98 -12.58 14.34
CA ALA A 350 -2.95 -13.14 15.22
C ALA A 350 -1.80 -13.77 14.42
N ASN A 351 -2.12 -14.51 13.36
CA ASN A 351 -1.12 -15.08 12.45
C ASN A 351 -0.40 -13.98 11.64
N HIS A 352 -1.10 -12.91 11.28
CA HIS A 352 -0.56 -11.77 10.54
C HIS A 352 0.48 -10.98 11.35
N ALA A 353 0.25 -10.86 12.67
CA ALA A 353 1.17 -10.24 13.62
C ALA A 353 2.16 -11.24 14.26
N CYS A 354 2.19 -12.50 13.81
CA CYS A 354 2.99 -13.52 14.48
C CYS A 354 4.50 -13.26 14.35
N GLN A 355 5.26 -13.62 15.38
CA GLN A 355 6.72 -13.66 15.36
C GLN A 355 7.19 -15.12 15.42
N LEU A 356 7.70 -15.62 14.29
CA LEU A 356 8.29 -16.93 14.18
C LEU A 356 9.67 -16.96 14.85
N LYS A 357 9.94 -18.02 15.62
CA LYS A 357 11.26 -18.19 16.25
C LYS A 357 12.30 -18.50 15.19
N THR A 358 13.38 -17.72 15.16
CA THR A 358 14.53 -17.91 14.26
C THR A 358 15.08 -19.34 14.33
N SER A 359 15.12 -19.96 15.51
CA SER A 359 15.58 -21.34 15.65
C SER A 359 14.70 -22.36 14.91
N GLN A 360 13.38 -22.20 14.98
CA GLN A 360 12.43 -23.07 14.27
C GLN A 360 12.52 -22.87 12.75
N LEU A 361 12.65 -21.62 12.30
CA LEU A 361 12.83 -21.29 10.89
C LEU A 361 14.10 -21.94 10.32
N ASN A 362 15.22 -21.86 11.05
CA ASN A 362 16.49 -22.45 10.61
C ASN A 362 16.52 -23.99 10.72
N ALA A 363 15.75 -24.58 11.65
CA ALA A 363 15.52 -26.01 11.68
C ALA A 363 14.79 -26.50 10.42
N LEU A 364 13.74 -25.79 9.99
CA LEU A 364 13.04 -26.08 8.73
C LEU A 364 13.99 -25.97 7.51
N LEU A 365 14.82 -24.92 7.45
CA LEU A 365 15.79 -24.77 6.36
C LEU A 365 16.80 -25.94 6.31
N THR A 366 17.20 -26.44 7.47
CA THR A 366 18.09 -27.61 7.56
C THR A 366 17.41 -28.86 6.99
N GLN A 367 16.14 -29.11 7.35
CA GLN A 367 15.35 -30.21 6.80
C GLN A 367 15.18 -30.11 5.27
N ILE A 368 14.91 -28.90 4.76
CA ILE A 368 14.80 -28.66 3.31
C ILE A 368 16.12 -28.99 2.60
N ARG A 369 17.25 -28.57 3.18
CA ARG A 369 18.59 -28.85 2.64
C ARG A 369 18.90 -30.34 2.61
N GLU A 370 18.55 -31.08 3.66
CA GLU A 370 18.72 -32.53 3.76
C GLU A 370 17.85 -33.28 2.74
N GLY A 371 16.64 -32.78 2.48
CA GLY A 371 15.78 -33.31 1.41
C GLY A 371 16.28 -33.04 -0.01
N GLY A 372 17.34 -32.25 -0.17
CA GLY A 372 18.06 -32.06 -1.44
C GLY A 372 17.40 -31.14 -2.47
N HIS A 373 16.12 -30.77 -2.28
CA HIS A 373 15.38 -29.92 -3.21
C HIS A 373 15.95 -28.50 -3.26
N THR A 374 16.41 -28.08 -4.44
CA THR A 374 16.93 -26.73 -4.68
C THR A 374 17.01 -26.44 -6.18
N VAL A 375 17.21 -25.18 -6.55
CA VAL A 375 17.43 -24.75 -7.93
C VAL A 375 18.91 -24.89 -8.30
N THR A 376 19.17 -25.38 -9.52
CA THR A 376 20.51 -25.45 -10.11
C THR A 376 20.45 -24.87 -11.52
N ASP A 377 21.29 -23.90 -11.82
CA ASP A 377 21.45 -23.35 -13.17
C ASP A 377 22.93 -23.15 -13.49
N LYS A 378 23.34 -23.54 -14.71
CA LYS A 378 24.72 -23.39 -15.23
C LYS A 378 25.81 -23.79 -14.23
N GLY A 379 25.62 -24.89 -13.51
CA GLY A 379 26.57 -25.41 -12.52
C GLY A 379 26.59 -24.70 -11.16
N ARG A 380 25.83 -23.62 -10.99
CA ARG A 380 25.59 -22.98 -9.68
C ARG A 380 24.38 -23.63 -9.01
N ARG A 381 24.54 -24.01 -7.74
CA ARG A 381 23.47 -24.58 -6.91
C ARG A 381 23.05 -23.56 -5.86
N LEU A 382 21.75 -23.28 -5.77
CA LEU A 382 21.19 -22.42 -4.72
C LEU A 382 21.36 -23.11 -3.35
N LYS A 383 21.92 -22.37 -2.40
CA LYS A 383 22.13 -22.75 -1.01
C LYS A 383 21.59 -21.64 -0.14
N VAL A 384 20.47 -21.91 0.52
CA VAL A 384 19.95 -21.05 1.59
C VAL A 384 20.68 -21.41 2.88
N HIS A 385 21.33 -20.42 3.49
CA HIS A 385 22.19 -20.62 4.67
C HIS A 385 21.41 -20.49 5.97
N TYR A 386 20.69 -19.37 6.12
CA TYR A 386 19.88 -19.08 7.28
C TYR A 386 18.76 -18.12 6.91
N GLY A 387 17.74 -18.03 7.77
CA GLY A 387 16.64 -17.08 7.61
C GLY A 387 16.23 -16.47 8.94
N VAL A 388 15.69 -15.26 8.87
CA VAL A 388 15.10 -14.54 10.02
C VAL A 388 13.82 -13.85 9.58
N GLN A 389 12.92 -13.60 10.53
CA GLN A 389 11.79 -12.72 10.30
C GLN A 389 12.22 -11.27 10.51
N THR A 390 12.05 -10.44 9.50
CA THR A 390 12.46 -9.03 9.47
C THR A 390 11.29 -8.06 9.46
N GLY A 391 10.05 -8.56 9.45
CA GLY A 391 8.85 -7.73 9.46
C GLY A 391 7.64 -8.52 9.93
N GLN A 392 6.62 -7.78 10.37
CA GLN A 392 5.32 -8.29 10.80
C GLN A 392 4.23 -7.53 10.04
N ARG A 393 3.03 -8.10 9.98
CA ARG A 393 1.85 -7.49 9.35
C ARG A 393 2.09 -7.01 7.89
N PRO A 394 2.43 -7.91 6.94
CA PRO A 394 2.54 -9.36 7.06
C PRO A 394 3.92 -9.85 7.51
N PRO A 395 4.05 -11.14 7.92
CA PRO A 395 5.34 -11.75 8.18
C PRO A 395 6.27 -11.63 6.96
N VAL A 396 7.41 -10.95 7.15
CA VAL A 396 8.47 -10.83 6.14
C VAL A 396 9.63 -11.72 6.56
N LEU A 397 9.92 -12.75 5.77
CA LEU A 397 10.99 -13.71 6.02
C LEU A 397 12.14 -13.44 5.06
N THR A 398 13.28 -13.03 5.61
CA THR A 398 14.50 -12.78 4.84
C THR A 398 15.44 -13.98 4.97
N PHE A 399 15.85 -14.54 3.84
CA PHE A 399 16.75 -15.66 3.71
C PHE A 399 18.07 -15.22 3.09
N TRP A 400 19.20 -15.62 3.67
CA TRP A 400 20.51 -15.38 3.09
C TRP A 400 20.97 -16.60 2.30
N CYS A 401 21.29 -16.40 1.04
CA CYS A 401 21.72 -17.44 0.12
C CYS A 401 22.96 -17.00 -0.69
N ASN A 402 23.58 -17.97 -1.36
CA ASN A 402 24.76 -17.74 -2.20
C ASN A 402 24.45 -17.18 -3.59
N ALA A 403 23.21 -17.30 -4.06
CA ALA A 403 22.82 -16.96 -5.42
C ALA A 403 21.32 -16.59 -5.47
N PRO A 404 20.92 -15.40 -4.98
CA PRO A 404 19.51 -14.98 -4.96
C PRO A 404 18.90 -14.89 -6.36
N ASP A 405 19.73 -14.65 -7.38
CA ASP A 405 19.35 -14.65 -8.79
C ASP A 405 18.84 -16.00 -9.32
N LEU A 406 19.09 -17.09 -8.59
CA LEU A 406 18.57 -18.43 -8.93
C LEU A 406 17.19 -18.73 -8.34
N VAL A 407 16.63 -17.83 -7.53
CA VAL A 407 15.31 -18.02 -6.94
C VAL A 407 14.26 -17.67 -7.98
N ASP A 408 13.53 -18.68 -8.47
CA ASP A 408 12.38 -18.51 -9.35
C ASP A 408 11.06 -18.61 -8.57
N ASP A 409 9.95 -18.21 -9.20
CA ASP A 409 8.61 -18.29 -8.61
C ASP A 409 8.26 -19.69 -8.10
N ASN A 410 8.79 -20.74 -8.73
CA ASN A 410 8.53 -22.12 -8.30
C ASN A 410 9.22 -22.42 -6.98
N TYR A 411 10.47 -22.00 -6.82
CA TYR A 411 11.20 -22.14 -5.56
C TYR A 411 10.58 -21.29 -4.45
N GLU A 412 10.15 -20.06 -4.76
CA GLU A 412 9.42 -19.23 -3.79
C GLU A 412 8.14 -19.90 -3.30
N ARG A 413 7.30 -20.43 -4.22
CA ARG A 413 6.10 -21.20 -3.87
C ARG A 413 6.43 -22.45 -3.09
N PHE A 414 7.50 -23.16 -3.44
CA PHE A 414 7.97 -24.32 -2.68
C PHE A 414 8.30 -23.93 -1.24
N MET A 415 9.08 -22.85 -1.06
CA MET A 415 9.47 -22.33 0.25
C MET A 415 8.26 -21.90 1.06
N GLU A 416 7.33 -21.15 0.47
CA GLU A 416 6.09 -20.74 1.11
C GLU A 416 5.26 -21.95 1.56
N ASN A 417 5.10 -22.96 0.70
CA ASN A 417 4.38 -24.18 1.05
C ASN A 417 5.02 -24.92 2.22
N ARG A 418 6.36 -24.99 2.27
CA ARG A 418 7.08 -25.60 3.41
C ARG A 418 6.89 -24.81 4.69
N LEU A 419 6.89 -23.49 4.62
CA LEU A 419 6.61 -22.62 5.76
C LEU A 419 5.20 -22.86 6.28
N ARG A 420 4.19 -22.90 5.39
CA ARG A 420 2.79 -23.13 5.76
C ARG A 420 2.50 -24.54 6.28
N GLN A 421 3.33 -25.53 5.95
CA GLN A 421 3.27 -26.87 6.55
C GLN A 421 3.84 -26.88 7.98
N ALA A 422 4.85 -26.06 8.26
CA ALA A 422 5.53 -26.02 9.54
C ALA A 422 4.91 -25.03 10.54
N PHE A 423 4.28 -23.96 10.05
CA PHE A 423 3.75 -22.87 10.85
C PHE A 423 2.29 -22.58 10.46
N ASP A 424 1.43 -22.28 11.45
CA ASP A 424 0.07 -21.81 11.19
C ASP A 424 0.10 -20.36 10.69
N LEU A 425 0.11 -20.21 9.37
CA LEU A 425 0.08 -18.92 8.67
C LEU A 425 -1.27 -18.73 7.97
N THR A 426 -2.32 -19.38 8.49
CA THR A 426 -3.68 -19.28 7.94
C THR A 426 -4.17 -17.83 7.98
N GLY A 427 -4.71 -17.33 6.88
CA GLY A 427 -5.29 -16.00 6.78
C GLY A 427 -4.29 -14.87 6.56
N THR A 428 -2.98 -15.12 6.52
CA THR A 428 -1.97 -14.09 6.23
C THR A 428 -1.15 -14.40 4.98
N PRO A 429 -0.86 -13.39 4.12
CA PRO A 429 0.21 -13.51 3.15
C PRO A 429 1.57 -13.58 3.88
N VAL A 430 2.59 -14.07 3.17
CA VAL A 430 3.97 -14.12 3.67
C VAL A 430 4.86 -13.52 2.58
N ARG A 431 5.73 -12.58 2.96
CA ARG A 431 6.70 -11.99 2.02
C ARG A 431 8.04 -12.67 2.19
N LEU A 432 8.53 -13.33 1.15
CA LEU A 432 9.86 -13.93 1.13
C LEU A 432 10.85 -12.95 0.50
N LYS A 433 12.01 -12.77 1.13
CA LYS A 433 13.12 -11.98 0.57
C LYS A 433 14.36 -12.85 0.55
N PHE A 434 15.06 -12.90 -0.58
CA PHE A 434 16.32 -13.63 -0.71
C PHE A 434 17.45 -12.64 -0.91
N ARG A 435 18.46 -12.69 -0.05
CA ARG A 435 19.61 -11.78 -0.08
C ARG A 435 20.90 -12.55 -0.29
N LEU A 436 21.84 -11.93 -1.00
CA LEU A 436 23.18 -12.46 -1.11
C LEU A 436 23.85 -12.42 0.27
N ARG A 437 24.46 -13.53 0.66
CA ARG A 437 25.37 -13.55 1.79
C ARG A 437 26.70 -12.91 1.37
N GLU A 438 26.98 -11.72 1.84
CA GLU A 438 28.34 -11.18 1.75
C GLU A 438 29.26 -12.07 2.60
N GLU A 439 30.19 -12.76 1.93
CA GLU A 439 31.30 -13.37 2.62
C GLU A 439 32.14 -12.23 3.19
N GLY A 440 32.09 -12.06 4.52
CA GLY A 440 32.91 -11.06 5.20
C GLY A 440 34.35 -11.20 4.73
N ARG A 441 34.89 -10.11 4.15
CA ARG A 441 36.33 -9.94 3.98
C ARG A 441 36.96 -10.19 5.35
N ARG A 442 37.65 -11.32 5.48
CA ARG A 442 38.53 -11.61 6.61
C ARG A 442 39.72 -10.67 6.61
#